data_AF-B1V645-F1
#
_entry.id   AF-B1V645-F1
#
_cell.length_a   1.000
_cell.length_b   1.000
_cell.length_c   1.000
_cell.angle_alpha   90.00
_cell.angle_beta   90.00
_cell.angle_gamma   90.00
#
_symmetry.space_group_name_H-M   'P 1'
#
loop_
_entity.id
_entity.type
_entity.pdbx_description
1 polymer ?
#
loop_
_entity_poly.entity_id
_entity_poly.type
_entity_poly.pdbx_seq_one_letter_code
_entity_poly.pdbx_strand_id
1 'polypeptide(L)' 'MNNFKIDEDRFLMTKSFLDTEAIKISKETCLKILMRQYKMDKIEALLIYNKWRRIWCDTSNKKL' A
#
# COMPACT_ATOMS: atom_id res chain seq x y z
N MET A 1 19.49 13.00 -1.67
CA MET A 1 18.33 12.29 -1.08
C MET A 1 17.40 11.92 -2.21
N ASN A 2 17.22 10.63 -2.50
CA ASN A 2 16.36 10.19 -3.59
C ASN A 2 14.90 10.47 -3.23
N ASN A 3 14.30 11.48 -3.87
CA ASN A 3 12.86 11.71 -3.85
C ASN A 3 12.19 10.61 -4.68
N PHE A 4 12.03 9.42 -4.10
CA PHE A 4 11.13 8.41 -4.64
C PHE A 4 9.70 8.93 -4.47
N LYS A 5 9.25 9.71 -5.45
CA LYS A 5 7.87 10.17 -5.52
C LYS A 5 7.00 8.94 -5.74
N ILE A 6 6.08 8.68 -4.82
CA ILE A 6 5.09 7.62 -5.01
C ILE A 6 4.24 8.04 -6.20
N ASP A 7 4.15 7.16 -7.19
CA ASP A 7 3.23 7.33 -8.31
C ASP A 7 1.80 7.27 -7.75
N GLU A 8 1.10 8.41 -7.80
CA GLU A 8 -0.26 8.55 -7.26
C GLU A 8 -1.27 7.69 -8.03
N ASP A 9 -1.05 7.45 -9.32
CA ASP A 9 -1.93 6.60 -10.13
C ASP A 9 -1.78 5.15 -9.70
N ARG A 10 -0.54 4.71 -9.43
CA ARG A 10 -0.25 3.38 -8.87
C ARG A 10 -0.86 3.19 -7.49
N PHE A 11 -0.80 4.22 -6.65
CA PHE A 11 -1.42 4.20 -5.34
C PHE A 11 -2.95 4.11 -5.45
N LEU A 12 -3.58 4.91 -6.31
CA LEU A 12 -5.03 4.90 -6.48
C LEU A 12 -5.54 3.55 -7.02
N MET A 13 -4.82 2.97 -8.00
CA MET A 13 -5.13 1.66 -8.58
C MET A 13 -5.11 0.54 -7.52
N THR A 14 -4.18 0.59 -6.57
CA THR A 14 -4.02 -0.45 -5.54
C THR A 14 -4.87 -0.19 -4.28
N LYS A 15 -5.35 1.04 -4.09
CA LYS A 15 -6.06 1.47 -2.87
C LYS A 15 -7.27 0.60 -2.55
N SER A 16 -8.08 0.24 -3.54
CA SER A 16 -9.27 -0.59 -3.33
C SER A 16 -8.91 -1.95 -2.73
N PHE A 17 -7.93 -2.64 -3.32
CA PHE A 17 -7.41 -3.91 -2.79
C PHE A 17 -6.83 -3.76 -1.39
N LEU A 18 -6.08 -2.68 -1.15
CA LEU A 18 -5.45 -2.44 0.15
C LEU A 18 -6.51 -2.23 1.24
N ASP A 19 -7.54 -1.43 0.97
CA ASP A 19 -8.63 -1.16 1.92
C ASP A 19 -9.47 -2.41 2.25
N THR A 20 -9.62 -3.36 1.32
CA THR A 20 -10.46 -4.55 1.53
C THR A 20 -9.69 -5.78 2.01
N GLU A 21 -8.50 -6.02 1.47
CA GLU A 21 -7.78 -7.28 1.63
C GLU A 21 -6.52 -7.13 2.49
N ALA A 22 -5.77 -6.02 2.39
CA ALA A 22 -4.50 -5.88 3.09
C ALA A 22 -4.61 -5.85 4.62
N ILE A 23 -5.81 -5.57 5.16
CA ILE A 23 -6.11 -5.61 6.60
C ILE A 23 -6.23 -7.06 7.10
N LYS A 24 -6.65 -7.99 6.23
CA LYS A 24 -6.96 -9.39 6.58
C LYS A 24 -5.75 -10.33 6.42
N ILE A 25 -4.68 -9.86 5.78
CA ILE A 25 -3.51 -10.66 5.43
C ILE A 25 -2.22 -10.08 6.01
N SER A 26 -1.16 -10.89 6.05
CA SER A 26 0.15 -10.42 6.47
C SER A 26 0.75 -9.40 5.48
N LYS A 27 1.62 -8.52 5.99
CA LYS A 27 2.38 -7.56 5.17
C LYS A 27 3.13 -8.27 4.03
N GLU A 28 3.78 -9.40 4.30
CA GLU A 28 4.55 -10.12 3.29
C GLU A 28 3.67 -10.63 2.15
N THR A 29 2.50 -11.20 2.46
CA THR A 29 1.53 -11.65 1.46
C THR A 29 1.00 -10.47 0.64
N CYS A 30 0.69 -9.35 1.30
CA CYS A 30 0.26 -8.14 0.61
C CYS A 30 1.32 -7.64 -0.39
N LEU A 31 2.59 -7.57 0.03
CA LEU A 31 3.69 -7.18 -0.86
C LEU A 31 3.86 -8.13 -2.05
N LYS A 32 3.75 -9.45 -1.84
CA LYS A 32 3.78 -10.44 -2.93
C LYS A 32 2.66 -10.23 -3.94
N ILE A 33 1.46 -9.88 -3.47
CA ILE A 33 0.30 -9.60 -4.35
C ILE A 33 0.55 -8.31 -5.15
N LEU A 34 0.99 -7.23 -4.48
CA LEU A 34 1.31 -5.96 -5.14
C LEU A 34 2.33 -6.17 -6.26
N MET A 35 3.42 -6.90 -5.97
CA MET A 35 4.46 -7.19 -6.96
C MET A 35 3.93 -8.03 -8.13
N ARG A 36 3.12 -9.07 -7.86
CA ARG A 36 2.64 -10.00 -8.90
C ARG A 36 1.51 -9.43 -9.75
N GLN A 37 0.46 -8.91 -9.11
CA GLN A 37 -0.76 -8.48 -9.81
C GLN A 37 -0.61 -7.11 -10.46
N TYR A 38 0.10 -6.19 -9.79
CA TYR A 38 0.25 -4.82 -10.25
C TYR A 38 1.60 -4.55 -10.93
N LYS A 39 2.41 -5.62 -11.12
CA LYS A 39 3.72 -5.59 -11.78
C LYS A 39 4.65 -4.52 -11.17
N MET A 40 4.66 -4.45 -9.85
CA MET A 40 5.46 -3.51 -9.08
C MET A 40 6.77 -4.16 -8.65
N ASP A 41 7.83 -3.36 -8.53
CA ASP A 41 9.03 -3.83 -7.84
C ASP A 41 8.82 -3.85 -6.32
N LYS A 42 9.78 -4.45 -5.60
CA LYS A 42 9.71 -4.61 -4.14
C LYS A 42 9.72 -3.26 -3.40
N ILE A 43 10.45 -2.27 -3.91
CA ILE A 43 10.59 -0.94 -3.30
C ILE A 43 9.28 -0.18 -3.49
N GLU A 44 8.74 -0.17 -4.70
CA GLU A 44 7.46 0.45 -5.05
C GLU A 44 6.32 -0.14 -4.21
N ALA A 45 6.21 -1.48 -4.16
CA ALA A 45 5.20 -2.16 -3.36
C ALA A 45 5.30 -1.79 -1.86
N LEU A 46 6.53 -1.67 -1.33
CA LEU A 46 6.77 -1.27 0.05
C LEU A 46 6.37 0.19 0.30
N LEU A 47 6.68 1.10 -0.62
CA LEU A 47 6.30 2.52 -0.52
C LEU A 47 4.78 2.69 -0.51
N ILE A 48 4.08 2.01 -1.43
CA ILE A 48 2.61 2.03 -1.53
C ILE A 48 1.97 1.46 -0.26
N TYR A 49 2.43 0.28 0.19
CA TYR A 49 1.92 -0.33 1.40
C TYR A 49 2.10 0.57 2.63
N ASN A 50 3.29 1.17 2.79
CA ASN A 50 3.57 2.05 3.92
C ASN A 50 2.74 3.33 3.89
N LYS A 51 2.55 3.94 2.70
CA LYS A 51 1.68 5.12 2.53
C LYS A 51 0.24 4.79 2.92
N TRP A 52 -0.29 3.69 2.39
CA TRP A 52 -1.63 3.22 2.74
C TRP A 52 -1.76 2.96 4.24
N ARG A 53 -0.80 2.23 4.84
CA ARG A 53 -0.85 1.86 6.25
C ARG A 53 -0.89 3.07 7.17
N ARG A 54 -0.13 4.13 6.87
CA ARG A 54 -0.18 5.41 7.60
C ARG A 54 -1.57 6.03 7.53
N ILE A 55 -2.11 6.21 6.31
CA ILE A 55 -3.45 6.77 6.09
C ILE A 55 -4.52 5.95 6.83
N TRP A 56 -4.43 4.62 6.77
CA TRP A 56 -5.36 3.71 7.42
C TRP A 56 -5.31 3.83 8.95
N CYS A 57 -4.10 3.88 9.53
CA CYS A 57 -3.91 4.09 10.97
C CYS A 57 -4.45 5.46 11.40
N ASP A 58 -4.13 6.53 10.66
CA ASP A 58 -4.60 7.89 10.97
C ASP A 58 -6.13 8.01 10.89
N THR A 59 -6.75 7.33 9.93
CA THR A 59 -8.21 7.32 9.77
C THR A 59 -8.88 6.48 10.84
N SER A 60 -8.29 5.34 11.20
CA SER A 60 -8.78 4.46 12.27
C SER A 60 -8.70 5.13 13.64
N ASN A 61 -7.64 5.92 13.89
CA ASN A 61 -7.44 6.64 15.14
C ASN A 61 -8.33 7.88 15.29
N LYS A 62 -8.91 8.42 14.22
CA LYS A 62 -9.88 9.53 14.26
C LYS A 62 -11.32 9.09 14.57
N LYS A 63 -11.58 7.78 14.62
CA LYS A 63 -12.90 7.21 14.94
C LYS A 63 -13.03 6.78 16.42
N LEU A 64 -12.06 7.11 17.25
CA LEU A 64 -12.05 6.94 18.71
C LEU A 64 -12.01 8.32 19.37
#